data_AF-A0A7W5C1C3-F1
#
_entry.id   AF-A0A7W5C1C3-F1
#
_cell.length_a   1.000
_cell.length_b   1.000
_cell.length_c   1.000
_cell.angle_alpha   90.00
_cell.angle_beta   90.00
_cell.angle_gamma   90.00
#
_symmetry.space_group_name_H-M   'P 1'
#
loop_
_entity.id
_entity.type
_entity.pdbx_description
1 polymer ?
#
loop_
_entity_poly.entity_id
_entity_poly.type
_entity_poly.pdbx_seq_one_letter_code
_entity_poly.pdbx_strand_id
1 'polypeptide(L)' 'FLRPVCYQNLPQGLLPEAIRDGNPAGVSRLVGGKREA' A
#
# COMPACT_ATOMS: atom_id res chain seq x y z
N PHE A 1 11.40 1.34 16.50
CA PHE A 1 11.09 2.73 16.05
C PHE A 1 10.09 2.80 14.91
N LEU A 2 9.52 1.67 14.43
CA LEU A 2 8.42 1.67 13.47
C LEU A 2 7.22 0.95 14.07
N ARG A 3 6.02 1.30 13.61
CA ARG A 3 4.76 0.65 13.98
C ARG A 3 3.88 0.54 12.74
N PRO A 4 3.13 -0.57 12.57
CA PRO A 4 2.18 -0.70 11.47
C PRO A 4 1.00 0.26 11.65
N VAL A 5 0.42 0.68 10.53
CA VAL A 5 -0.81 1.48 10.48
C VAL A 5 -1.69 0.90 9.37
N CYS A 6 -2.98 0.76 9.65
CA CYS A 6 -3.98 0.33 8.68
C CYS A 6 -4.76 1.56 8.18
N TYR A 7 -4.98 1.62 6.86
CA TYR A 7 -5.79 2.64 6.22
C TYR A 7 -7.04 1.97 5.63
N GLN A 8 -8.23 2.50 5.91
CA GLN A 8 -9.49 1.91 5.47
C GLN A 8 -10.34 2.98 4.78
N ASN A 9 -10.76 2.70 3.54
CA ASN A 9 -11.67 3.55 2.76
C ASN A 9 -11.18 5.00 2.56
N LEU A 10 -9.87 5.22 2.40
CA LEU A 10 -9.31 6.52 2.03
C LEU A 10 -9.28 6.70 0.50
N PRO A 11 -9.52 7.91 -0.02
CA PRO A 11 -9.29 8.21 -1.43
C PRO A 11 -7.79 8.14 -1.76
N GLN A 12 -7.47 7.76 -3.01
CA GLN A 12 -6.09 7.51 -3.46
C GLN A 12 -5.14 8.69 -3.24
N GLY A 13 -5.62 9.93 -3.41
CA GLY A 13 -4.82 11.14 -3.20
C GLY A 13 -4.36 11.36 -1.75
N LEU A 14 -5.03 10.75 -0.77
CA LEU A 14 -4.69 10.84 0.66
C LEU A 14 -3.89 9.64 1.17
N LEU A 15 -3.78 8.56 0.38
CA LEU A 15 -2.95 7.42 0.74
C LEU A 15 -1.46 7.77 0.60
N PRO A 16 -0.58 7.20 1.45
CA PRO A 16 0.85 7.17 1.19
C PRO A 16 1.15 6.51 -0.16
N GLU A 17 2.12 7.05 -0.90
CA GLU A 17 2.45 6.59 -2.25
C GLU A 17 2.73 5.09 -2.34
N ALA A 18 3.39 4.52 -1.33
CA ALA A 18 3.74 3.11 -1.24
C ALA A 18 2.55 2.14 -1.17
N ILE A 19 1.34 2.63 -0.85
CA ILE A 19 0.12 1.80 -0.78
C ILE A 19 -0.99 2.28 -1.72
N ARG A 20 -0.69 3.19 -2.64
CA ARG A 20 -1.63 3.60 -3.69
C ARG A 20 -1.81 2.50 -4.73
N ASP A 21 -2.95 2.56 -5.41
CA ASP A 21 -3.25 1.69 -6.54
C ASP A 21 -2.21 1.90 -7.67
N GLY A 22 -1.94 0.86 -8.45
CA GLY A 22 -0.93 0.88 -9.52
C GLY A 22 0.52 0.79 -9.05
N ASN A 23 0.77 0.78 -7.73
CA ASN A 23 2.12 0.68 -7.15
C ASN A 23 3.12 1.69 -7.73
N PRO A 24 2.83 3.01 -7.64
CA PRO A 24 3.69 4.03 -8.24
C PRO A 24 5.13 4.01 -7.69
N ALA A 25 5.31 3.61 -6.42
CA ALA A 25 6.61 3.49 -5.78
C ALA A 25 7.38 2.21 -6.14
N GLY A 26 6.80 1.28 -6.91
CA GLY A 26 7.43 0.01 -7.28
C GLY A 26 7.81 -0.88 -6.10
N VAL A 27 7.12 -0.75 -4.96
CA VAL A 27 7.45 -1.49 -3.74
C VAL A 27 6.86 -2.90 -3.77
N SER A 28 7.53 -3.84 -3.10
CA SER A 28 7.10 -5.23 -3.08
C SER A 28 5.96 -5.43 -2.07
N ARG A 29 4.74 -5.72 -2.54
CA ARG A 29 3.51 -5.80 -1.73
C ARG A 29 2.89 -7.20 -1.69
N LEU A 30 2.10 -7.47 -0.65
CA LEU A 30 1.23 -8.65 -0.57
C LEU A 30 -0.21 -8.22 -0.82
N VAL A 31 -0.92 -8.92 -1.70
CA VAL A 31 -2.36 -8.75 -1.92
C VAL A 31 -3.02 -10.11 -1.78
N GLY A 32 -4.05 -10.22 -0.95
CA GLY A 32 -4.69 -11.50 -0.64
C GLY A 32 -3.72 -12.57 -0.10
N GLY A 33 -2.64 -12.16 0.56
CA GLY A 33 -1.61 -13.05 1.11
C GLY A 33 -0.55 -13.52 0.10
N LYS A 34 -0.61 -13.10 -1.17
CA LYS A 34 0.38 -13.47 -2.21
C LYS A 34 1.23 -12.27 -2.61
N ARG A 35 2.51 -12.51 -2.95
CA ARG A 35 3.38 -11.49 -3.54
C ARG A 35 2.83 -11.14 -4.92
N GLU A 36 2.68 -9.85 -5.19
CA GLU A 36 2.43 -9.41 -6.55
C GLU A 36 3.67 -9.65 -7.44
N ALA A 37 3.41 -9.86 -8.73
CA ALA A 37 4.42 -10.12 -9.75
C ALA A 37 5.19 -8.85 -10.15
#